data_AF-A0A536XFZ6-F1
#
_entry.id   AF-A0A536XFZ6-F1
#
_cell.length_a   1.000
_cell.length_b   1.000
_cell.length_c   1.000
_cell.angle_alpha   90.00
_cell.angle_beta   90.00
_cell.angle_gamma   90.00
#
_symmetry.space_group_name_H-M   'P 1'
#
loop_
_entity.id
_entity.type
_entity.pdbx_description
1 polymer ?
#
loop_
_entity_poly.entity_id
_entity_poly.type
_entity_poly.pdbx_seq_one_letter_code
_entity_poly.pdbx_strand_id
1 'polypeptide(L)'
;MDTALGVEAAITALGPGPLTADGIATHIAPLFSRVLARKEIYLANHSLGRPLDATASDVAEAVALWQTRLGDAWDAWSAELLAYRTRLARLLGASRYDCVVPRTSAGQGLRAILNSYDSVPRV
;
A
#
# COMPACT_ATOMS: atom_id res chain seq x y z
N MET A 1 -1.08 -17.44 7.19
CA MET A 1 0.30 -17.15 6.76
C MET A 1 0.42 -15.65 6.77
N ASP A 2 1.42 -15.09 7.46
CA ASP A 2 1.61 -13.64 7.54
C ASP A 2 1.75 -13.04 6.13
N THR A 3 0.87 -12.09 5.80
CA THR A 3 0.80 -11.40 4.51
C THR A 3 2.17 -10.85 4.10
N ALA A 4 2.91 -10.26 5.04
CA ALA A 4 4.20 -9.63 4.75
C ALA A 4 5.23 -10.67 4.31
N LEU A 5 5.24 -11.85 4.95
CA LEU A 5 6.12 -12.96 4.58
C LEU A 5 5.82 -13.48 3.16
N GLY A 6 4.56 -13.45 2.73
CA GLY A 6 4.17 -13.87 1.38
C GLY A 6 4.70 -12.94 0.29
N VAL A 7 4.59 -11.63 0.49
CA VAL A 7 5.10 -10.62 -0.46
C VAL A 7 6.63 -10.64 -0.50
N GLU A 8 7.31 -10.71 0.65
CA GLU A 8 8.77 -10.77 0.71
C GLU A 8 9.33 -12.03 0.04
N ALA A 9 8.69 -13.18 0.24
CA ALA A 9 9.09 -14.43 -0.42
C ALA A 9 8.95 -14.33 -1.95
N ALA A 10 7.85 -13.75 -2.43
CA ALA A 10 7.64 -13.53 -3.86
C ALA A 10 8.68 -12.59 -4.48
N ILE A 11 9.02 -11.49 -3.80
CA ILE A 11 10.06 -10.55 -4.25
C ILE A 11 11.44 -11.22 -4.21
N THR A 12 11.74 -11.98 -3.17
CA THR A 12 13.02 -12.71 -3.06
C THR A 12 13.17 -13.72 -4.21
N ALA A 13 12.09 -14.41 -4.57
CA ALA A 13 12.07 -15.38 -5.66
C ALA A 13 12.26 -14.74 -7.05
N LEU A 14 11.88 -13.47 -7.25
CA LEU A 14 12.20 -12.73 -8.48
C LEU A 14 13.70 -12.52 -8.68
N GLY A 15 14.48 -12.47 -7.59
CA GLY A 15 15.90 -12.17 -7.63
C GLY A 15 16.22 -10.70 -7.97
N PRO A 16 17.52 -10.34 -8.03
CA PRO A 16 17.96 -8.95 -8.22
C PRO A 16 18.02 -8.49 -9.69
N GLY A 17 17.63 -9.34 -10.64
CA GLY A 17 17.72 -9.05 -12.07
C GLY A 17 16.59 -8.16 -12.60
N PRO A 18 16.61 -7.81 -13.89
CA PRO A 18 15.49 -7.14 -14.54
C PRO A 18 14.20 -7.95 -14.40
N LEU A 19 13.07 -7.26 -14.26
CA LEU A 19 11.77 -7.92 -14.24
C LEU A 19 11.47 -8.56 -15.60
N THR A 20 11.14 -9.85 -15.58
CA THR A 20 10.72 -10.61 -16.76
C THR A 20 9.24 -10.94 -16.69
N ALA A 21 8.59 -11.11 -17.85
CA ALA A 21 7.19 -11.52 -17.89
C ALA A 21 6.96 -12.84 -17.15
N ASP A 22 7.84 -13.83 -17.37
CA ASP A 22 7.77 -15.14 -16.72
C ASP A 22 7.98 -15.05 -15.21
N GLY A 23 8.93 -14.23 -14.75
CA GLY A 23 9.17 -14.00 -13.33
C GLY A 23 7.97 -13.35 -12.66
N ILE A 24 7.38 -12.32 -13.28
CA ILE A 24 6.15 -11.68 -12.79
C ILE A 24 5.00 -12.69 -12.75
N ALA A 25 4.81 -13.47 -13.82
CA ALA A 25 3.74 -14.46 -13.90
C ALA A 25 3.88 -15.57 -12.86
N THR A 26 5.11 -15.99 -12.56
CA THR A 26 5.38 -17.08 -11.61
C THR A 26 5.30 -16.62 -10.16
N HIS A 27 5.82 -15.43 -9.85
CA HIS A 27 6.04 -15.01 -8.45
C HIS A 27 5.10 -13.90 -7.98
N ILE A 28 4.73 -12.95 -8.86
CA ILE A 28 3.91 -11.79 -8.47
C ILE A 28 2.43 -12.02 -8.78
N ALA A 29 2.10 -12.53 -9.96
CA ALA A 29 0.72 -12.76 -10.38
C ALA A 29 -0.10 -13.61 -9.39
N PRO A 30 0.44 -14.65 -8.72
CA PRO A 30 -0.30 -15.41 -7.73
C PRO A 30 -0.77 -14.58 -6.52
N LEU A 31 -0.12 -13.46 -6.21
CA LEU A 31 -0.54 -12.55 -5.12
C LEU A 31 -1.82 -11.75 -5.47
N PHE A 32 -2.25 -11.80 -6.72
CA PHE A 32 -3.41 -11.12 -7.31
C PHE A 32 -4.43 -12.11 -7.87
N SER A 33 -4.50 -13.33 -7.33
CA SER A 33 -5.27 -14.42 -7.93
C SER A 33 -6.75 -14.08 -8.12
N ARG A 34 -7.36 -13.32 -7.20
CA ARG A 34 -8.79 -12.96 -7.27
C ARG A 34 -9.08 -12.02 -8.43
N VAL A 35 -8.22 -11.04 -8.68
CA VAL A 35 -8.40 -10.10 -9.80
C VAL A 35 -8.05 -10.75 -11.14
N LEU A 36 -7.08 -11.68 -11.15
CA LEU A 36 -6.65 -12.39 -12.36
C LEU A 36 -7.59 -13.53 -12.76
N ALA A 37 -8.43 -14.03 -11.85
CA ALA A 37 -9.49 -14.99 -12.17
C ALA A 37 -10.60 -14.39 -13.07
N ARG A 38 -10.63 -13.06 -13.21
CA ARG A 38 -11.58 -12.36 -14.07
C ARG A 38 -11.18 -12.51 -15.54
N LYS A 39 -12.18 -12.60 -16.42
CA LYS A 39 -11.95 -12.80 -17.86
C LYS A 39 -11.55 -11.50 -18.58
N GLU A 40 -11.82 -10.34 -17.98
CA GLU A 40 -11.60 -9.06 -18.64
C GLU A 40 -10.16 -8.59 -18.53
N ILE A 41 -9.65 -7.96 -19.59
CA ILE A 41 -8.39 -7.24 -19.55
C ILE A 41 -8.61 -5.89 -18.87
N TYR A 42 -8.09 -5.72 -17.66
CA TYR A 42 -8.17 -4.46 -16.92
C TYR A 42 -6.96 -3.57 -17.20
N LEU A 43 -7.16 -2.51 -18.01
CA LEU A 43 -6.12 -1.56 -18.44
C LEU A 43 -6.08 -0.26 -17.59
N ALA A 44 -6.97 -0.11 -16.61
CA ALA A 44 -7.08 1.10 -15.78
C ALA A 44 -6.31 1.01 -14.44
N ASN A 45 -5.22 0.23 -14.39
CA ASN A 45 -4.39 0.05 -13.18
C ASN A 45 -3.86 1.38 -12.62
N HIS A 46 -3.69 2.40 -13.46
CA HIS A 46 -3.23 3.71 -13.03
C HIS A 46 -4.28 4.52 -12.25
N SER A 47 -5.56 4.16 -12.35
CA SER A 47 -6.64 4.90 -11.68
C SER A 47 -6.90 4.39 -10.26
N LEU A 48 -7.22 3.09 -10.11
CA LEU A 48 -7.54 2.48 -8.81
C LEU A 48 -6.54 1.38 -8.41
N GLY A 49 -5.76 0.87 -9.37
CA GLY A 49 -4.91 -0.30 -9.18
C GLY A 49 -5.71 -1.60 -9.10
N ARG A 50 -4.98 -2.69 -8.86
CA ARG A 50 -5.54 -4.00 -8.53
C ARG A 50 -5.23 -4.29 -7.06
N PRO A 51 -6.21 -4.67 -6.23
CA PRO A 51 -5.92 -5.08 -4.87
C PRO A 51 -5.14 -6.40 -4.86
N LEU A 52 -4.17 -6.51 -3.95
CA LEU A 52 -3.59 -7.79 -3.58
C LEU A 52 -4.66 -8.64 -2.90
N ASP A 53 -4.56 -9.96 -3.00
CA ASP A 53 -5.49 -10.87 -2.30
C ASP A 53 -5.45 -10.64 -0.78
N ALA A 54 -4.27 -10.31 -0.28
CA ALA A 54 -3.99 -9.96 1.10
C ALA A 54 -4.79 -8.77 1.64
N THR A 55 -5.14 -7.79 0.80
CA THR A 55 -5.85 -6.58 1.23
C THR A 55 -7.17 -6.90 1.93
N ALA A 56 -7.84 -7.99 1.53
CA ALA A 56 -9.06 -8.43 2.20
C ALA A 56 -8.81 -8.89 3.65
N SER A 57 -7.70 -9.58 3.89
CA SER A 57 -7.30 -10.01 5.23
C SER A 57 -6.90 -8.81 6.09
N ASP A 58 -6.12 -7.88 5.54
CA ASP A 58 -5.68 -6.68 6.27
C ASP A 58 -6.88 -5.81 6.71
N VAL A 59 -7.88 -5.63 5.83
CA VAL A 59 -9.11 -4.90 6.16
C VAL A 59 -9.92 -5.64 7.22
N ALA A 60 -10.05 -6.97 7.09
CA ALA A 60 -10.77 -7.78 8.07
C ALA A 60 -10.11 -7.72 9.45
N GLU A 61 -8.78 -7.79 9.51
CA GLU A 61 -8.00 -7.65 10.73
C GLU A 61 -8.20 -6.27 11.37
N ALA A 62 -8.09 -5.20 10.60
CA ALA A 62 -8.27 -3.83 11.10
C ALA A 62 -9.67 -3.64 11.72
N VAL A 63 -10.72 -4.16 11.06
CA VAL A 63 -12.09 -4.10 11.57
C VAL A 63 -12.28 -4.99 12.80
N ALA A 64 -11.72 -6.21 12.80
CA ALA A 64 -11.81 -7.13 13.93
C ALA A 64 -11.13 -6.56 15.18
N LEU A 65 -9.97 -5.90 15.03
CA LEU A 65 -9.30 -5.21 16.14
C LEU A 65 -10.20 -4.14 16.75
N TRP A 66 -10.89 -3.35 15.94
CA TRP A 66 -11.84 -2.36 16.46
C TRP A 66 -12.99 -3.00 17.21
N GLN A 67 -13.60 -4.04 16.65
CA GLN A 67 -14.77 -4.69 17.25
C GLN A 67 -14.42 -5.43 18.56
N THR A 68 -13.17 -5.86 18.71
CA THR A 68 -12.73 -6.64 19.88
C THR A 68 -12.04 -5.79 20.96
N ARG A 69 -11.35 -4.71 20.56
CA ARG A 69 -10.55 -3.86 21.47
C ARG A 69 -11.08 -2.44 21.62
N LEU A 70 -12.04 -2.03 20.78
CA LEU A 70 -12.64 -0.69 20.78
C LEU A 70 -11.58 0.42 20.73
N GLY A 71 -11.48 1.23 21.78
CA GLY A 71 -10.50 2.33 21.88
C GLY A 71 -9.05 1.84 21.87
N ASP A 72 -8.78 0.66 22.42
CA ASP A 72 -7.42 0.10 22.53
C ASP A 72 -6.89 -0.42 21.18
N ALA A 73 -7.71 -0.44 20.13
CA ALA A 73 -7.25 -0.72 18.77
C ALA A 73 -6.26 0.35 18.25
N TRP A 74 -6.24 1.53 18.86
CA TRP A 74 -5.40 2.65 18.47
C TRP A 74 -3.90 2.31 18.44
N ASP A 75 -3.42 1.52 19.39
CA ASP A 75 -2.00 1.16 19.48
C ASP A 75 -1.56 0.31 18.27
N ALA A 76 -2.34 -0.72 17.94
CA ALA A 76 -2.07 -1.59 16.79
C ALA A 76 -2.16 -0.80 15.47
N TRP A 77 -3.16 0.05 15.32
CA TRP A 77 -3.29 0.91 14.14
C TRP A 77 -2.18 1.93 14.01
N SER A 78 -1.74 2.52 15.12
CA SER A 78 -0.62 3.48 15.13
C SER A 78 0.69 2.81 14.76
N ALA A 79 0.92 1.58 15.24
CA ALA A 79 2.07 0.77 14.86
C ALA A 79 2.05 0.45 13.35
N GLU A 80 0.92 0.02 12.81
CA GLU A 80 0.80 -0.27 11.37
C GLU A 80 0.94 0.99 10.52
N LEU A 81 0.39 2.12 10.96
CA LEU A 81 0.58 3.41 10.28
C LEU A 81 2.06 3.82 10.24
N LEU A 82 2.81 3.62 11.32
CA LEU A 82 4.25 3.87 11.37
C LEU A 82 5.01 2.96 10.40
N ALA A 83 4.69 1.66 10.40
CA ALA A 83 5.29 0.69 9.49
C ALA A 83 5.01 1.04 8.02
N TYR A 84 3.76 1.40 7.70
CA TYR A 84 3.35 1.85 6.38
C TYR A 84 4.12 3.11 5.92
N ARG A 85 4.19 4.14 6.77
CA ARG A 85 4.96 5.37 6.47
C ARG A 85 6.44 5.08 6.25
N THR A 86 7.01 4.18 7.03
CA THR A 86 8.42 3.77 6.88
C THR A 86 8.67 3.08 5.54
N ARG A 87 7.79 2.16 5.13
CA ARG A 87 7.88 1.49 3.82
C ARG A 87 7.74 2.50 2.67
N LEU A 88 6.81 3.44 2.76
CA LEU A 88 6.65 4.50 1.75
C LEU A 88 7.84 5.45 1.69
N ALA A 89 8.40 5.87 2.83
CA ALA A 89 9.57 6.73 2.85
C ALA A 89 10.75 6.08 2.13
N ARG A 90 10.98 4.78 2.37
CA ARG A 90 11.99 4.00 1.65
C ARG A 90 11.71 3.95 0.14
N LEU A 91 10.45 3.68 -0.25
CA LEU A 91 10.06 3.62 -1.66
C LEU A 91 10.26 4.96 -2.39
N LEU A 92 9.96 6.07 -1.72
CA LEU A 92 10.06 7.42 -2.27
C LEU A 92 11.47 8.03 -2.17
N GLY A 93 12.41 7.36 -1.48
CA GLY A 93 13.73 7.92 -1.17
C GLY A 93 13.68 9.09 -0.19
N ALA A 94 12.62 9.19 0.62
CA ALA A 94 12.49 10.22 1.65
C ALA A 94 13.40 9.92 2.85
N SER A 95 13.92 10.97 3.50
CA SER A 95 14.90 10.82 4.60
C SER A 95 14.31 10.21 5.88
N ARG A 96 13.01 10.42 6.15
CA ARG A 96 12.34 9.97 7.37
C ARG A 96 10.88 9.59 7.08
N TYR A 97 10.33 8.69 7.89
CA TYR A 97 8.92 8.28 7.79
C TYR A 97 7.95 9.44 8.04
N ASP A 98 8.36 10.43 8.85
CA ASP A 98 7.51 11.56 9.21
C ASP A 98 7.35 12.59 8.08
N CYS A 99 8.19 12.53 7.04
CA CYS A 99 8.04 13.25 5.78
C CYS A 99 6.87 12.72 4.93
N VAL A 100 6.36 11.53 5.22
CA VAL A 100 5.23 10.92 4.52
C VAL A 100 3.96 11.16 5.33
N VAL A 101 2.97 11.83 4.75
CA VAL A 101 1.64 12.02 5.37
C VAL A 101 0.59 11.38 4.45
N PRO A 102 0.12 10.16 4.77
CA PRO A 102 -0.91 9.50 3.96
C PRO A 102 -2.19 10.32 3.87
N ARG A 103 -2.77 10.40 2.67
CA ARG A 103 -4.05 11.05 2.41
C ARG A 103 -4.92 10.12 1.58
N THR A 104 -6.23 10.18 1.79
CA THR A 104 -7.20 9.33 1.10
C THR A 104 -7.24 9.60 -0.40
N SER A 105 -6.89 10.81 -0.85
CA SER A 105 -6.84 11.16 -2.26
C SER A 105 -5.79 12.22 -2.57
N ALA A 106 -5.39 12.30 -3.85
CA ALA A 106 -4.50 13.33 -4.36
C ALA A 106 -5.04 14.75 -4.11
N GLY A 107 -6.35 14.95 -4.29
CA GLY A 107 -6.99 16.24 -4.03
C GLY A 107 -6.91 16.67 -2.56
N GLN A 108 -7.06 15.74 -1.61
CA GLN A 108 -6.85 16.05 -0.20
C GLN A 108 -5.40 16.42 0.11
N GLY A 109 -4.44 15.72 -0.50
CA GLY A 109 -3.01 16.05 -0.40
C GLY A 109 -2.70 17.44 -0.93
N LEU A 110 -3.13 17.74 -2.16
CA LEU A 110 -2.95 19.06 -2.77
C LEU A 110 -3.57 20.16 -1.91
N ARG A 111 -4.82 19.98 -1.45
CA ARG A 111 -5.49 20.94 -0.57
C ARG A 111 -4.70 21.19 0.72
N ALA A 112 -4.14 20.14 1.33
CA ALA A 112 -3.36 20.29 2.57
C ALA A 112 -2.09 21.15 2.34
N ILE A 113 -1.43 20.99 1.20
CA ILE A 113 -0.26 21.79 0.82
C ILE A 113 -0.65 23.23 0.48
N LEU A 114 -1.68 23.44 -0.34
CA LEU A 114 -2.11 24.79 -0.71
C LEU A 114 -2.54 25.61 0.51
N ASN A 115 -3.20 24.97 1.48
CA ASN A 115 -3.63 25.61 2.72
C ASN A 115 -2.49 25.85 3.73
N SER A 116 -1.26 25.38 3.47
CA SER A 116 -0.11 25.69 4.34
C SER A 116 0.61 26.98 3.95
N TYR A 117 0.22 27.64 2.87
CA TYR A 117 0.79 28.92 2.45
C TYR A 117 -0.07 30.09 2.94
N ASP A 118 0.57 31.15 3.42
CA ASP A 118 -0.09 32.40 3.79
C ASP A 118 -0.54 33.23 2.56
N SER A 119 -0.02 32.89 1.38
CA SER A 119 -0.33 33.55 0.12
C SER A 119 -0.33 32.54 -1.03
N VAL A 120 -0.92 32.90 -2.17
CA VAL A 120 -1.03 31.99 -3.32
C VAL A 120 0.37 31.56 -3.79
N PRO A 121 0.70 30.25 -3.78
CA PRO A 121 2.00 29.76 -4.21
C PRO A 121 2.19 30.01 -5.72
N ARG A 122 3.42 30.35 -6.12
CA ARG A 122 3.81 30.55 -7.52
C ARG A 122 4.56 29.30 -8.01
N VAL A 123 4.29 28.90 -9.25
CA VAL A 123 4.92 27.76 -9.94
C VAL A 123 5.90 28.30 -10.98
#